data_AF-A0A2W4LGY7-F1
#
_entry.id   AF-A0A2W4LGY7-F1
#
_cell.length_a   1.000
_cell.length_b   1.000
_cell.length_c   1.000
_cell.angle_alpha   90.00
_cell.angle_beta   90.00
_cell.angle_gamma   90.00
#
_symmetry.space_group_name_H-M   'P 1'
#
loop_
_entity.id
_entity.type
_entity.pdbx_description
1 polymer ?
#
loop_
_entity_poly.entity_id
_entity_poly.type
_entity_poly.pdbx_seq_one_letter_code
_entity_poly.pdbx_strand_id
1 'polypeptide(L)'
;MRVDDVAGTGWRWNETPLYWARSAARHGFRPWLGLFIYNLTDPAVAELRELLEQGQATAFPHAFGRPPRSPDAELPYAPDALPLRAREYDEFIYFDHQRGEPWSIAEAARGLAAVDRWYASRGPLPISSYAVAHWYEMGSNTIAHMVDRWGVEFVGKVQDVDAPLRDEVPWLRLGPFRRYEQPGTSLFEPELRGNRPVYYADFVNFGGRQLFNCVTEIRDDAGYEWAPDADVVATVGRGVRQLRRALDSMALASLFTHETDFIYRIPPAAWDMIMRQVAGGISGYKPIYVTADEGVRYVRATRSSRLVSSRVSASGGELELTFSGRADVPTHCYVFTQADEGMVGLLAEVPAFEGEVTVPVAL
;
A
#
# COMPACT_ATOMS: atom_id res chain seq x y z
N MET A 1 -1.93 4.94 4.36
CA MET A 1 -2.15 5.71 3.10
C MET A 1 -1.13 5.21 2.11
N ARG A 2 -1.54 4.88 0.88
CA ARG A 2 -0.66 4.50 -0.23
C ARG A 2 -0.66 5.65 -1.23
N VAL A 3 0.51 6.23 -1.50
CA VAL A 3 0.66 7.29 -2.50
C VAL A 3 1.63 6.81 -3.56
N ASP A 4 1.11 6.63 -4.76
CA ASP A 4 1.89 6.21 -5.92
C ASP A 4 2.41 7.47 -6.66
N ASP A 5 3.38 7.26 -7.55
CA ASP A 5 3.98 8.29 -8.41
C ASP A 5 4.55 9.50 -7.65
N VAL A 6 5.26 9.24 -6.55
CA VAL A 6 5.87 10.28 -5.70
C VAL A 6 7.09 10.88 -6.39
N ALA A 7 6.99 12.17 -6.72
CA ALA A 7 7.97 12.96 -7.45
C ALA A 7 8.45 14.22 -6.68
N GLY A 8 7.91 14.50 -5.48
CA GLY A 8 8.40 15.60 -4.63
C GLY A 8 8.05 16.99 -5.19
N THR A 9 6.77 17.25 -5.36
CA THR A 9 6.22 18.39 -6.12
C THR A 9 5.95 19.66 -5.31
N GLY A 10 6.38 19.72 -4.06
CA GLY A 10 6.14 20.87 -3.16
C GLY A 10 6.59 22.23 -3.70
N TRP A 11 7.55 22.26 -4.61
CA TRP A 11 8.00 23.49 -5.29
C TRP A 11 6.86 24.25 -6.00
N ARG A 12 5.79 23.56 -6.44
CA ARG A 12 4.60 24.19 -7.04
C ARG A 12 3.90 25.17 -6.08
N TRP A 13 4.07 24.96 -4.79
CA TRP A 13 3.44 25.73 -3.73
C TRP A 13 4.45 26.52 -2.90
N ASN A 14 5.71 26.59 -3.35
CA ASN A 14 6.82 27.15 -2.57
C ASN A 14 6.96 26.47 -1.19
N GLU A 15 6.75 25.15 -1.15
CA GLU A 15 6.86 24.31 0.03
C GLU A 15 8.01 23.30 -0.12
N THR A 16 8.35 22.61 0.97
CA THR A 16 9.29 21.47 0.92
C THR A 16 8.75 20.36 0.00
N PRO A 17 9.62 19.62 -0.73
CA PRO A 17 9.18 18.67 -1.74
C PRO A 17 8.08 17.70 -1.32
N LEU A 18 8.11 17.21 -0.07
CA LEU A 18 7.17 16.24 0.51
C LEU A 18 6.33 16.85 1.65
N TYR A 19 6.02 18.16 1.61
CA TYR A 19 5.22 18.85 2.63
C TYR A 19 3.90 18.12 2.95
N TRP A 20 3.28 17.53 1.93
CA TRP A 20 2.00 16.84 2.04
C TRP A 20 2.13 15.56 2.88
N ALA A 21 3.27 14.86 2.80
CA ALA A 21 3.55 13.67 3.58
C ALA A 21 3.75 14.03 5.07
N ARG A 22 4.44 15.14 5.34
CA ARG A 22 4.57 15.68 6.71
C ARG A 22 3.21 16.09 7.28
N SER A 23 2.38 16.75 6.48
CA SER A 23 1.01 17.11 6.89
C SER A 23 0.19 15.85 7.21
N ALA A 24 0.23 14.82 6.37
CA ALA A 24 -0.42 13.55 6.65
C ALA A 24 0.08 12.91 7.96
N ALA A 25 1.41 12.92 8.19
CA ALA A 25 2.03 12.39 9.40
C ALA A 25 1.61 13.11 10.69
N ARG A 26 1.45 14.44 10.65
CA ARG A 26 0.94 15.24 11.78
C ARG A 26 -0.46 14.80 12.23
N HIS A 27 -1.28 14.31 11.31
CA HIS A 27 -2.65 13.85 11.58
C HIS A 27 -2.74 12.33 11.79
N GLY A 28 -1.60 11.68 12.07
CA GLY A 28 -1.52 10.27 12.44
C GLY A 28 -1.21 9.33 11.28
N PHE A 29 -1.50 9.70 10.02
CA PHE A 29 -1.25 8.80 8.89
C PHE A 29 0.24 8.46 8.74
N ARG A 30 0.53 7.27 8.20
CA ARG A 30 1.88 6.84 7.82
C ARG A 30 1.85 6.49 6.33
N PRO A 31 2.25 7.41 5.45
CA PRO A 31 2.23 7.17 4.02
C PRO A 31 3.23 6.07 3.62
N TRP A 32 2.81 5.19 2.71
CA TRP A 32 3.71 4.44 1.85
C TRP A 32 3.90 5.22 0.56
N LEU A 33 5.15 5.42 0.16
CA LEU A 33 5.57 6.30 -0.92
C LEU A 33 6.10 5.47 -2.10
N GLY A 34 5.34 5.40 -3.19
CA GLY A 34 5.75 4.79 -4.44
C GLY A 34 6.63 5.76 -5.24
N LEU A 35 7.94 5.62 -5.14
CA LEU A 35 8.89 6.61 -5.64
C LEU A 35 9.06 6.56 -7.16
N PHE A 36 9.02 7.73 -7.79
CA PHE A 36 9.59 7.98 -9.11
C PHE A 36 11.03 8.48 -8.95
N ILE A 37 11.97 7.53 -8.82
CA ILE A 37 13.31 7.83 -8.28
C ILE A 37 14.14 8.83 -9.12
N TYR A 38 13.92 8.91 -10.43
CA TYR A 38 14.57 9.91 -11.29
C TYR A 38 13.86 11.27 -11.28
N ASN A 39 12.64 11.37 -10.76
CA ASN A 39 11.98 12.65 -10.55
C ASN A 39 12.30 13.27 -9.17
N LEU A 40 12.95 12.56 -8.26
CA LEU A 40 13.30 13.11 -6.95
C LEU A 40 14.57 13.98 -7.03
N THR A 41 14.45 15.22 -6.56
CA THR A 41 15.59 16.14 -6.38
C THR A 41 16.35 15.82 -5.09
N ASP A 42 17.58 16.33 -4.95
CA ASP A 42 18.39 16.14 -3.74
C ASP A 42 17.68 16.63 -2.46
N PRO A 43 16.99 17.80 -2.44
CA PRO A 43 16.15 18.18 -1.31
C PRO A 43 15.02 17.20 -1.02
N ALA A 44 14.39 16.63 -2.06
CA ALA A 44 13.31 15.65 -1.88
C ALA A 44 13.83 14.35 -1.26
N VAL A 45 15.02 13.90 -1.68
CA VAL A 45 15.69 12.72 -1.11
C VAL A 45 16.11 12.95 0.33
N ALA A 46 16.59 14.14 0.67
CA ALA A 46 16.91 14.50 2.05
C ALA A 46 15.65 14.48 2.94
N GLU A 47 14.56 15.08 2.47
CA GLU A 47 13.28 15.08 3.18
C GLU A 47 12.68 13.68 3.33
N LEU A 48 12.78 12.86 2.28
CA LEU A 48 12.39 11.46 2.30
C LEU A 48 13.15 10.70 3.40
N ARG A 49 14.47 10.86 3.49
CA ARG A 49 15.29 10.20 4.51
C ARG A 49 14.78 10.51 5.92
N GLU A 50 14.52 11.78 6.21
CA GLU A 50 14.00 12.20 7.52
C GLU A 50 12.65 11.53 7.84
N LEU A 51 11.73 11.48 6.87
CA LEU A 51 10.43 10.82 7.05
C LEU A 51 10.57 9.32 7.35
N LEU A 52 11.49 8.64 6.65
CA LEU A 52 11.73 7.21 6.81
C LEU A 52 12.40 6.89 8.16
N GLU A 53 13.45 7.64 8.52
CA GLU A 53 14.18 7.44 9.78
C GLU A 53 13.32 7.73 11.02
N GLN A 54 12.35 8.63 10.89
CA GLN A 54 11.39 8.95 11.97
C GLN A 54 10.20 7.97 12.02
N GLY A 55 10.14 6.96 11.15
CA GLY A 55 9.01 6.04 11.06
C GLY A 55 7.70 6.73 10.66
N GLN A 56 7.77 7.88 10.00
CA GLN A 56 6.60 8.64 9.57
C GLN A 56 6.07 8.18 8.21
N ALA A 57 6.91 7.49 7.43
CA ALA A 57 6.57 6.90 6.13
C ALA A 57 7.39 5.64 5.87
N THR A 58 6.99 4.87 4.87
CA THR A 58 7.85 3.87 4.19
C THR A 58 7.87 4.16 2.69
N ALA A 59 8.88 3.68 1.97
CA ALA A 59 9.02 3.99 0.54
C ALA A 59 9.59 2.83 -0.26
N PHE A 60 9.16 2.72 -1.51
CA PHE A 60 9.63 1.69 -2.44
C PHE A 60 9.89 2.30 -3.83
N PRO A 61 10.94 1.85 -4.56
CA PRO A 61 11.14 2.28 -5.94
C PRO A 61 10.00 1.77 -6.84
N HIS A 62 9.04 2.64 -7.17
CA HIS A 62 7.80 2.28 -7.85
C HIS A 62 7.96 2.30 -9.38
N ALA A 63 8.67 3.32 -9.89
CA ALA A 63 9.17 3.41 -11.26
C ALA A 63 10.47 4.24 -11.27
N PHE A 64 11.16 4.30 -12.41
CA PHE A 64 12.18 5.33 -12.60
C PHE A 64 11.54 6.71 -12.65
N GLY A 65 10.35 6.79 -13.25
CA GLY A 65 9.51 7.98 -13.22
C GLY A 65 9.19 8.53 -14.59
N ARG A 66 8.64 9.73 -14.64
CA ARG A 66 8.13 10.40 -15.84
C ARG A 66 9.22 11.22 -16.52
N PRO A 67 9.77 10.78 -17.67
CA PRO A 67 10.79 11.53 -18.38
C PRO A 67 10.21 12.76 -19.09
N PRO A 68 11.04 13.77 -19.40
CA PRO A 68 10.60 14.98 -20.08
C PRO A 68 10.38 14.69 -21.57
N ARG A 69 9.17 14.23 -21.91
CA ARG A 69 8.78 13.90 -23.29
C ARG A 69 8.21 15.08 -24.09
N SER A 70 7.90 16.18 -23.41
CA SER A 70 7.47 17.42 -24.04
C SER A 70 8.34 18.58 -23.55
N PRO A 71 8.43 19.67 -24.32
CA PRO A 71 9.09 20.90 -23.87
C PRO A 71 8.49 21.48 -22.58
N ASP A 72 7.21 21.19 -22.32
CA ASP A 72 6.46 21.66 -21.15
C ASP A 72 6.53 20.68 -19.97
N ALA A 73 7.42 19.69 -20.01
CA ALA A 73 7.57 18.74 -18.91
C ALA A 73 8.06 19.43 -17.64
N GLU A 74 7.21 19.46 -16.62
CA GLU A 74 7.47 20.20 -15.39
C GLU A 74 8.24 19.38 -14.33
N LEU A 75 8.25 18.05 -14.44
CA LEU A 75 8.93 17.21 -13.46
C LEU A 75 10.44 17.19 -13.74
N PRO A 76 11.28 17.39 -12.72
CA PRO A 76 12.72 17.23 -12.89
C PRO A 76 13.02 15.78 -13.27
N TYR A 77 14.13 15.55 -13.97
CA TYR A 77 14.55 14.20 -14.35
C TYR A 77 16.05 14.06 -14.19
N ALA A 78 16.48 12.96 -13.59
CA ALA A 78 17.87 12.75 -13.23
C ALA A 78 18.79 12.83 -14.47
N PRO A 79 19.87 13.61 -14.43
CA PRO A 79 20.78 13.76 -15.57
C PRO A 79 21.57 12.50 -15.88
N ASP A 80 21.70 11.60 -14.90
CA ASP A 80 22.35 10.29 -14.99
C ASP A 80 21.35 9.14 -15.17
N ALA A 81 20.11 9.45 -15.56
CA ALA A 81 19.09 8.45 -15.86
C ALA A 81 19.55 7.49 -16.98
N LEU A 82 19.03 6.26 -16.94
CA LEU A 82 19.16 5.33 -18.06
C LEU A 82 18.59 5.96 -19.35
N PRO A 83 19.11 5.58 -20.53
CA PRO A 83 18.46 5.90 -21.80
C PRO A 83 17.00 5.42 -21.77
N LEU A 84 16.10 6.23 -22.33
CA LEU A 84 14.67 5.92 -22.36
C LEU A 84 14.43 4.59 -23.06
N ARG A 85 13.62 3.74 -22.43
CA ARG A 85 13.26 2.41 -22.93
C ARG A 85 11.85 2.40 -23.51
N ALA A 86 11.00 3.31 -23.05
CA ALA A 86 9.65 3.52 -23.56
C ALA A 86 9.55 4.84 -24.33
N ARG A 87 8.82 4.82 -25.45
CA ARG A 87 8.57 6.01 -26.27
C ARG A 87 7.56 6.95 -25.63
N GLU A 88 6.53 6.41 -24.99
CA GLU A 88 5.33 7.17 -24.62
C GLU A 88 5.01 7.11 -23.11
N TYR A 89 5.37 6.03 -22.42
CA TYR A 89 4.95 5.75 -21.05
C TYR A 89 6.01 6.04 -20.00
N ASP A 90 5.65 6.31 -18.74
CA ASP A 90 6.62 6.45 -17.63
C ASP A 90 7.69 5.34 -17.67
N GLU A 91 8.89 5.58 -17.13
CA GLU A 91 9.98 4.60 -17.23
C GLU A 91 9.84 3.52 -16.16
N PHE A 92 9.38 2.32 -16.57
CA PHE A 92 9.12 1.20 -15.67
C PHE A 92 10.41 0.52 -15.19
N ILE A 93 10.45 0.10 -13.92
CA ILE A 93 11.57 -0.70 -13.39
C ILE A 93 11.37 -2.18 -13.70
N TYR A 94 10.16 -2.70 -13.49
CA TYR A 94 9.93 -4.14 -13.32
C TYR A 94 9.35 -4.86 -14.53
N PHE A 95 8.88 -4.13 -15.54
CA PHE A 95 8.12 -4.69 -16.65
C PHE A 95 8.21 -3.82 -17.91
N ASP A 96 8.14 -4.41 -19.10
CA ASP A 96 8.07 -3.66 -20.38
C ASP A 96 6.59 -3.39 -20.70
N HIS A 97 6.06 -2.31 -20.15
CA HIS A 97 4.66 -1.92 -20.38
C HIS A 97 4.34 -1.74 -21.87
N GLN A 98 5.27 -1.13 -22.61
CA GLN A 98 5.07 -0.82 -24.03
C GLN A 98 4.90 -2.09 -24.87
N ARG A 99 5.64 -3.16 -24.56
CA ARG A 99 5.48 -4.46 -25.22
C ARG A 99 4.43 -5.34 -24.57
N GLY A 100 4.08 -5.07 -23.31
CA GLY A 100 3.15 -5.89 -22.54
C GLY A 100 3.74 -7.22 -22.10
N GLU A 101 5.06 -7.26 -21.87
CA GLU A 101 5.80 -8.46 -21.49
C GLU A 101 6.89 -8.13 -20.44
N PRO A 102 7.42 -9.12 -19.71
CA PRO A 102 8.56 -8.90 -18.86
C PRO A 102 9.77 -8.38 -19.66
N TRP A 103 10.57 -7.51 -19.05
CA TRP A 103 11.87 -7.15 -19.62
C TRP A 103 12.70 -8.41 -19.89
N SER A 104 13.53 -8.40 -20.93
CA SER A 104 14.55 -9.44 -21.10
C SER A 104 15.43 -9.54 -19.83
N ILE A 105 16.03 -10.70 -19.55
CA ILE A 105 16.88 -10.89 -18.35
C ILE A 105 17.96 -9.81 -18.24
N ALA A 106 18.63 -9.48 -19.35
CA ALA A 106 19.68 -8.46 -19.37
C ALA A 106 19.12 -7.07 -19.07
N GLU A 107 17.92 -6.76 -19.57
CA GLU A 107 17.27 -5.47 -19.35
C GLU A 107 16.74 -5.31 -17.93
N ALA A 108 16.11 -6.35 -17.39
CA ALA A 108 15.67 -6.40 -15.99
C ALA A 108 16.88 -6.19 -15.05
N ALA A 109 17.97 -6.91 -15.28
CA ALA A 109 19.21 -6.76 -14.51
C ALA A 109 19.79 -5.34 -14.61
N ARG A 110 19.76 -4.73 -15.81
CA ARG A 110 20.22 -3.35 -16.02
C ARG A 110 19.37 -2.35 -15.23
N GLY A 111 18.04 -2.51 -15.25
CA GLY A 111 17.11 -1.68 -14.50
C GLY A 111 17.31 -1.80 -12.99
N LEU A 112 17.32 -3.02 -12.45
CA LEU A 112 17.53 -3.27 -11.02
C LEU A 112 18.89 -2.73 -10.53
N ALA A 113 19.95 -2.89 -11.33
CA ALA A 113 21.26 -2.31 -11.02
C ALA A 113 21.25 -0.78 -11.04
N ALA A 114 20.39 -0.15 -11.84
CA ALA A 114 20.25 1.31 -11.84
C ALA A 114 19.54 1.83 -10.59
N VAL A 115 18.53 1.10 -10.08
CA VAL A 115 17.93 1.38 -8.77
C VAL A 115 18.99 1.24 -7.67
N ASP A 116 19.77 0.16 -7.66
CA ASP A 116 20.85 -0.03 -6.68
C ASP A 116 21.87 1.11 -6.71
N ARG A 117 22.28 1.56 -7.90
CA ARG A 117 23.21 2.70 -8.05
C ARG A 117 22.60 4.00 -7.54
N TRP A 118 21.32 4.24 -7.79
CA TRP A 118 20.61 5.41 -7.28
C TRP A 118 20.56 5.40 -5.75
N TYR A 119 20.21 4.27 -5.12
CA TYR A 119 20.25 4.16 -3.66
C TYR A 119 21.69 4.35 -3.11
N ALA A 120 22.69 3.73 -3.75
CA ALA A 120 24.08 3.85 -3.32
C ALA A 120 24.62 5.29 -3.41
N SER A 121 24.22 6.07 -4.41
CA SER A 121 24.70 7.45 -4.61
C SER A 121 24.05 8.47 -3.65
N ARG A 122 22.93 8.11 -3.01
CA ARG A 122 22.16 9.00 -2.13
C ARG A 122 22.32 8.70 -0.64
N GLY A 123 23.21 7.77 -0.28
CA GLY A 123 23.40 7.33 1.10
C GLY A 123 22.31 6.35 1.57
N PRO A 124 22.37 5.87 2.82
CA PRO A 124 21.43 4.87 3.31
C PRO A 124 20.00 5.42 3.27
N LEU A 125 19.13 4.71 2.56
CA LEU A 125 17.69 4.93 2.53
C LEU A 125 17.02 3.57 2.73
N PRO A 126 16.13 3.41 3.72
CA PRO A 126 15.36 2.18 3.87
C PRO A 126 14.52 1.90 2.61
N ILE A 127 14.47 0.63 2.20
CA ILE A 127 13.53 0.14 1.19
C ILE A 127 12.39 -0.56 1.93
N SER A 128 11.16 -0.22 1.61
CA SER A 128 9.97 -0.88 2.14
C SER A 128 9.97 -2.37 1.79
N SER A 129 9.60 -3.19 2.77
CA SER A 129 9.33 -4.61 2.62
C SER A 129 8.04 -4.89 1.82
N TYR A 130 7.21 -3.86 1.57
CA TYR A 130 6.01 -3.91 0.77
C TYR A 130 6.21 -3.28 -0.60
N ALA A 131 6.22 -4.13 -1.64
CA ALA A 131 6.45 -3.73 -3.02
C ALA A 131 5.15 -3.57 -3.80
N VAL A 132 4.92 -2.37 -4.34
CA VAL A 132 3.91 -2.11 -5.37
C VAL A 132 4.64 -1.44 -6.53
N ALA A 133 4.61 -2.07 -7.69
CA ALA A 133 5.20 -1.53 -8.91
C ALA A 133 4.21 -0.59 -9.58
N HIS A 134 4.73 0.32 -10.38
CA HIS A 134 3.89 1.13 -11.26
C HIS A 134 3.01 0.21 -12.11
N TRP A 135 1.70 0.48 -12.05
CA TRP A 135 0.64 -0.29 -12.70
C TRP A 135 0.56 -1.76 -12.23
N TYR A 136 1.10 -2.07 -11.05
CA TYR A 136 1.23 -3.43 -10.49
C TYR A 136 2.01 -4.41 -11.40
N GLU A 137 2.63 -3.91 -12.47
CA GLU A 137 3.30 -4.72 -13.48
C GLU A 137 4.69 -5.11 -13.01
N MET A 138 4.94 -6.41 -12.92
CA MET A 138 6.21 -6.93 -12.48
C MET A 138 6.53 -8.24 -13.20
N GLY A 139 7.74 -8.35 -13.72
CA GLY A 139 8.29 -9.59 -14.26
C GLY A 139 8.78 -10.54 -13.17
N SER A 140 8.55 -11.83 -13.35
CA SER A 140 9.04 -12.90 -12.47
C SER A 140 10.57 -12.90 -12.39
N ASN A 141 11.26 -12.42 -13.43
CA ASN A 141 12.72 -12.30 -13.46
C ASN A 141 13.29 -11.18 -12.57
N THR A 142 12.46 -10.34 -11.95
CA THR A 142 12.95 -9.32 -10.99
C THR A 142 12.89 -9.78 -9.54
N ILE A 143 12.14 -10.85 -9.24
CA ILE A 143 11.74 -11.14 -7.85
C ILE A 143 12.89 -11.60 -6.97
N ALA A 144 13.84 -12.35 -7.52
CA ALA A 144 14.99 -12.80 -6.75
C ALA A 144 15.78 -11.61 -6.20
N HIS A 145 15.97 -10.56 -7.01
CA HIS A 145 16.65 -9.33 -6.58
C HIS A 145 15.84 -8.58 -5.52
N MET A 146 14.54 -8.42 -5.74
CA MET A 146 13.65 -7.75 -4.79
C MET A 146 13.64 -8.44 -3.42
N VAL A 147 13.56 -9.77 -3.38
CA VAL A 147 13.54 -10.52 -2.12
C VAL A 147 14.92 -10.59 -1.49
N ASP A 148 15.93 -11.05 -2.23
CA ASP A 148 17.23 -11.40 -1.64
C ASP A 148 18.09 -10.18 -1.34
N ARG A 149 17.92 -9.08 -2.07
CA ARG A 149 18.74 -7.87 -1.95
C ARG A 149 18.00 -6.71 -1.30
N TRP A 150 16.72 -6.53 -1.60
CA TRP A 150 15.94 -5.44 -1.04
C TRP A 150 15.06 -5.84 0.14
N GLY A 151 14.98 -7.13 0.46
CA GLY A 151 14.22 -7.61 1.62
C GLY A 151 12.70 -7.50 1.45
N VAL A 152 12.20 -7.56 0.21
CA VAL A 152 10.76 -7.57 -0.05
C VAL A 152 10.13 -8.83 0.55
N GLU A 153 9.14 -8.62 1.43
CA GLU A 153 8.34 -9.68 2.07
C GLU A 153 6.92 -9.73 1.50
N PHE A 154 6.43 -8.59 1.03
CA PHE A 154 5.04 -8.37 0.68
C PHE A 154 4.92 -7.72 -0.70
N VAL A 155 3.82 -8.01 -1.39
CA VAL A 155 3.51 -7.39 -2.67
C VAL A 155 2.09 -6.85 -2.68
N GLY A 156 1.85 -5.81 -3.47
CA GLY A 156 0.51 -5.39 -3.86
C GLY A 156 0.33 -5.63 -5.34
N LYS A 157 -0.52 -6.60 -5.71
CA LYS A 157 -0.85 -6.94 -7.09
C LYS A 157 -2.35 -7.20 -7.26
N VAL A 158 -2.85 -6.90 -8.45
CA VAL A 158 -4.24 -7.17 -8.84
C VAL A 158 -4.36 -8.11 -10.05
N GLN A 159 -3.27 -8.38 -10.76
CA GLN A 159 -3.11 -9.30 -11.88
C GLN A 159 -1.91 -10.24 -11.66
N ASP A 160 -1.80 -11.30 -12.45
CA ASP A 160 -0.73 -12.29 -12.29
C ASP A 160 0.67 -11.69 -12.51
N VAL A 161 1.71 -12.40 -12.04
CA VAL A 161 3.09 -12.09 -12.42
C VAL A 161 3.26 -12.26 -13.93
N ASP A 162 4.14 -11.47 -14.55
CA ASP A 162 4.38 -11.44 -16.00
C ASP A 162 3.20 -10.96 -16.86
N ALA A 163 2.04 -10.68 -16.26
CA ALA A 163 0.88 -10.15 -16.96
C ALA A 163 0.89 -8.61 -16.97
N PRO A 164 0.58 -7.98 -18.12
CA PRO A 164 0.43 -6.54 -18.19
C PRO A 164 -0.86 -6.09 -17.51
N LEU A 165 -0.94 -4.80 -17.22
CA LEU A 165 -2.15 -4.13 -16.77
C LEU A 165 -2.97 -3.72 -18.01
N ARG A 166 -3.84 -4.62 -18.49
CA ARG A 166 -4.76 -4.39 -19.63
C ARG A 166 -6.17 -4.92 -19.36
N ASP A 167 -7.16 -4.40 -20.08
CA ASP A 167 -8.56 -4.74 -19.86
C ASP A 167 -8.86 -6.22 -20.11
N GLU A 168 -8.13 -6.91 -20.99
CA GLU A 168 -8.34 -8.34 -21.24
C GLU A 168 -7.69 -9.25 -20.18
N VAL A 169 -6.88 -8.69 -19.28
CA VAL A 169 -6.15 -9.46 -18.27
C VAL A 169 -7.06 -9.70 -17.06
N PRO A 170 -7.30 -10.97 -16.69
CA PRO A 170 -8.13 -11.29 -15.55
C PRO A 170 -7.42 -10.86 -14.26
N TRP A 171 -8.23 -10.51 -13.25
CA TRP A 171 -7.69 -10.26 -11.92
C TRP A 171 -7.08 -11.53 -11.29
N LEU A 172 -6.25 -11.34 -10.26
CA LEU A 172 -5.75 -12.41 -9.41
C LEU A 172 -6.91 -13.12 -8.69
N ARG A 173 -6.94 -14.45 -8.79
CA ARG A 173 -7.88 -15.30 -8.06
C ARG A 173 -7.36 -15.64 -6.67
N LEU A 174 -7.28 -14.61 -5.82
CA LEU A 174 -6.78 -14.72 -4.46
C LEU A 174 -7.86 -14.43 -3.41
N GLY A 175 -7.63 -14.90 -2.20
CA GLY A 175 -8.49 -14.64 -1.06
C GLY A 175 -8.48 -13.18 -0.61
N PRO A 176 -9.47 -12.80 0.22
CA PRO A 176 -10.56 -13.67 0.68
C PRO A 176 -11.72 -13.79 -0.32
N PHE A 177 -11.95 -12.79 -1.17
CA PHE A 177 -13.20 -12.72 -1.93
C PHE A 177 -13.09 -13.31 -3.35
N ARG A 178 -11.94 -13.17 -4.03
CA ARG A 178 -11.81 -13.50 -5.46
C ARG A 178 -11.41 -14.93 -5.78
N ARG A 179 -11.21 -15.78 -4.76
CA ARG A 179 -10.77 -17.19 -4.95
C ARG A 179 -11.77 -18.02 -5.77
N TYR A 180 -13.07 -17.76 -5.59
CA TYR A 180 -14.14 -18.54 -6.24
C TYR A 180 -15.02 -17.71 -7.17
N GLU A 181 -14.76 -16.42 -7.31
CA GLU A 181 -15.45 -15.59 -8.30
C GLU A 181 -15.05 -16.00 -9.72
N GLN A 182 -15.97 -15.82 -10.66
CA GLN A 182 -15.63 -15.85 -12.07
C GLN A 182 -14.63 -14.71 -12.35
N PRO A 183 -13.55 -14.93 -13.12
CA PRO A 183 -12.60 -13.88 -13.41
C PRO A 183 -13.27 -12.74 -14.16
N GLY A 184 -13.32 -11.56 -13.54
CA GLY A 184 -13.46 -10.29 -14.25
C GLY A 184 -12.08 -9.64 -14.42
N THR A 185 -12.09 -8.36 -14.79
CA THR A 185 -10.88 -7.61 -15.08
C THR A 185 -10.70 -6.55 -14.00
N SER A 186 -9.46 -6.22 -13.68
CA SER A 186 -9.17 -5.27 -12.59
C SER A 186 -9.09 -3.82 -13.04
N LEU A 187 -9.48 -3.46 -14.27
CA LEU A 187 -8.97 -2.25 -14.93
C LEU A 187 -10.01 -1.25 -15.45
N PHE A 188 -9.50 -0.18 -16.06
CA PHE A 188 -10.07 1.15 -16.17
C PHE A 188 -11.49 1.20 -16.72
N GLU A 189 -11.88 0.21 -17.52
CA GLU A 189 -13.24 0.10 -18.04
C GLU A 189 -14.24 -0.27 -16.92
N PRO A 190 -15.08 0.69 -16.46
CA PRO A 190 -15.99 0.44 -15.35
C PRO A 190 -16.99 -0.68 -15.66
N GLU A 191 -17.33 -0.88 -16.94
CA GLU A 191 -18.21 -1.96 -17.40
C GLU A 191 -17.59 -3.34 -17.21
N LEU A 192 -16.28 -3.49 -17.42
CA LEU A 192 -15.57 -4.78 -17.31
C LEU A 192 -15.17 -5.10 -15.88
N ARG A 193 -14.73 -4.07 -15.13
CA ARG A 193 -14.34 -4.16 -13.72
C ARG A 193 -15.53 -4.29 -12.78
N GLY A 194 -16.64 -3.67 -13.15
CA GLY A 194 -17.69 -3.29 -12.22
C GLY A 194 -17.22 -2.27 -11.18
N ASN A 195 -18.08 -2.01 -10.19
CA ASN A 195 -17.81 -1.04 -9.12
C ASN A 195 -17.21 -1.70 -7.87
N ARG A 196 -16.83 -2.98 -7.88
CA ARG A 196 -16.49 -3.68 -6.64
C ARG A 196 -15.17 -3.17 -6.04
N PRO A 197 -15.10 -2.96 -4.71
CA PRO A 197 -13.83 -2.81 -4.01
C PRO A 197 -12.86 -3.95 -4.30
N VAL A 198 -11.57 -3.67 -4.21
CA VAL A 198 -10.51 -4.68 -4.28
C VAL A 198 -9.98 -4.89 -2.87
N TYR A 199 -10.02 -6.15 -2.42
CA TYR A 199 -9.31 -6.58 -1.22
C TYR A 199 -8.60 -7.91 -1.47
N TYR A 200 -7.27 -7.88 -1.36
CA TYR A 200 -6.42 -9.07 -1.33
C TYR A 200 -5.74 -9.18 0.02
N ALA A 201 -5.68 -10.40 0.55
CA ALA A 201 -4.96 -10.75 1.77
C ALA A 201 -4.67 -12.26 1.76
N ASP A 202 -3.79 -12.69 0.86
CA ASP A 202 -3.51 -14.11 0.60
C ASP A 202 -2.10 -14.29 0.03
N PHE A 203 -1.59 -15.52 0.07
CA PHE A 203 -0.29 -15.83 -0.52
C PHE A 203 -0.38 -15.96 -2.04
N VAL A 204 0.63 -15.43 -2.73
CA VAL A 204 0.79 -15.54 -4.18
C VAL A 204 2.14 -16.18 -4.50
N ASN A 205 2.17 -17.03 -5.52
CA ASN A 205 3.42 -17.51 -6.09
C ASN A 205 3.92 -16.49 -7.11
N PHE A 206 5.09 -15.94 -6.88
CA PHE A 206 5.74 -14.95 -7.71
C PHE A 206 7.07 -15.51 -8.17
N GLY A 207 7.12 -16.04 -9.40
CA GLY A 207 8.36 -16.56 -9.98
C GLY A 207 9.01 -17.69 -9.16
N GLY A 208 8.19 -18.57 -8.55
CA GLY A 208 8.66 -19.67 -7.71
C GLY A 208 8.90 -19.31 -6.24
N ARG A 209 8.60 -18.07 -5.84
CA ARG A 209 8.66 -17.62 -4.44
C ARG A 209 7.26 -17.33 -3.92
N GLN A 210 6.98 -17.76 -2.69
CA GLN A 210 5.72 -17.43 -2.04
C GLN A 210 5.86 -16.10 -1.30
N LEU A 211 5.01 -15.13 -1.65
CA LEU A 211 4.92 -13.82 -1.01
C LEU A 211 3.50 -13.60 -0.52
N PHE A 212 3.32 -12.73 0.47
CA PHE A 212 1.99 -12.36 0.91
C PHE A 212 1.52 -11.13 0.12
N ASN A 213 0.39 -11.27 -0.59
CA ASN A 213 -0.23 -10.20 -1.37
C ASN A 213 -1.29 -9.50 -0.52
N CYS A 214 -1.16 -8.18 -0.37
CA CYS A 214 -2.16 -7.37 0.30
C CYS A 214 -2.46 -6.09 -0.48
N VAL A 215 -3.73 -5.84 -0.77
CA VAL A 215 -4.20 -4.64 -1.48
C VAL A 215 -5.57 -4.29 -0.93
N THR A 216 -5.83 -3.01 -0.64
CA THR A 216 -7.17 -2.50 -0.30
C THR A 216 -7.45 -1.25 -1.11
N GLU A 217 -8.49 -1.29 -1.96
CA GLU A 217 -8.90 -0.16 -2.79
C GLU A 217 -10.43 -0.09 -2.88
N ILE A 218 -11.00 1.05 -2.49
CA ILE A 218 -12.45 1.26 -2.47
C ILE A 218 -12.89 1.94 -3.76
N ARG A 219 -13.22 1.11 -4.75
CA ARG A 219 -13.39 1.53 -6.15
C ARG A 219 -14.83 1.91 -6.56
N ASP A 220 -15.81 1.71 -5.69
CA ASP A 220 -17.22 2.10 -5.86
C ASP A 220 -17.56 3.51 -5.38
N ASP A 221 -16.64 4.22 -4.73
CA ASP A 221 -16.94 5.58 -4.21
C ASP A 221 -16.50 6.68 -5.17
N ALA A 222 -15.27 6.58 -5.71
CA ALA A 222 -14.67 7.62 -6.55
C ALA A 222 -13.96 7.08 -7.81
N GLY A 223 -14.24 5.84 -8.19
CA GLY A 223 -13.63 5.22 -9.36
C GLY A 223 -12.41 4.38 -9.00
N TYR A 224 -11.22 4.67 -9.53
CA TYR A 224 -10.05 3.81 -9.31
C TYR A 224 -9.40 3.99 -7.93
N GLU A 225 -9.47 5.20 -7.38
CA GLU A 225 -8.72 5.62 -6.19
C GLU A 225 -9.51 6.66 -5.37
N TRP A 226 -8.91 7.24 -4.33
CA TRP A 226 -9.54 8.30 -3.53
C TRP A 226 -9.80 9.59 -4.32
N ALA A 227 -8.90 9.90 -5.27
CA ALA A 227 -8.96 11.04 -6.17
C ALA A 227 -9.20 12.38 -5.42
N PRO A 228 -8.28 12.80 -4.52
CA PRO A 228 -8.44 14.05 -3.79
C PRO A 228 -8.25 15.27 -4.69
N ASP A 229 -8.92 16.37 -4.36
CA ASP A 229 -8.82 17.65 -5.06
C ASP A 229 -8.90 18.82 -4.06
N ALA A 230 -8.96 20.05 -4.57
CA ALA A 230 -9.04 21.25 -3.74
C ALA A 230 -10.44 21.51 -3.13
N ASP A 231 -11.48 20.76 -3.51
CA ASP A 231 -12.76 20.76 -2.81
C ASP A 231 -12.61 19.94 -1.52
N VAL A 232 -12.28 20.65 -0.44
CA VAL A 232 -12.03 20.07 0.88
C VAL A 232 -13.22 19.23 1.35
N VAL A 233 -14.46 19.69 1.17
CA VAL A 233 -15.65 19.00 1.71
C VAL A 233 -15.88 17.71 0.96
N ALA A 234 -15.85 17.75 -0.38
CA ALA A 234 -16.05 16.57 -1.20
C ALA A 234 -14.93 15.55 -1.00
N THR A 235 -13.67 15.99 -0.97
CA THR A 235 -12.49 15.15 -0.77
C THR A 235 -12.50 14.47 0.61
N VAL A 236 -12.80 15.21 1.67
CA VAL A 236 -12.98 14.65 3.03
C VAL A 236 -14.09 13.61 3.04
N GLY A 237 -15.24 13.93 2.43
CA GLY A 237 -16.39 13.04 2.35
C GLY A 237 -16.03 11.69 1.71
N ARG A 238 -15.31 11.70 0.58
CA ARG A 238 -14.80 10.49 -0.07
C ARG A 238 -13.85 9.72 0.86
N GLY A 239 -12.85 10.40 1.41
CA GLY A 239 -11.82 9.76 2.24
C GLY A 239 -12.39 9.07 3.47
N VAL A 240 -13.34 9.72 4.16
CA VAL A 240 -14.02 9.14 5.32
C VAL A 240 -14.86 7.94 4.92
N ARG A 241 -15.63 7.99 3.82
CA ARG A 241 -16.44 6.84 3.37
C ARG A 241 -15.58 5.65 2.98
N GLN A 242 -14.46 5.87 2.28
CA GLN A 242 -13.55 4.78 1.90
C GLN A 242 -12.90 4.13 3.13
N LEU A 243 -12.39 4.93 4.07
CA LEU A 243 -11.78 4.39 5.29
C LEU A 243 -12.80 3.66 6.18
N ARG A 244 -14.03 4.20 6.32
CA ARG A 244 -15.10 3.51 7.05
C ARG A 244 -15.42 2.15 6.44
N ARG A 245 -15.57 2.06 5.12
CA ARG A 245 -15.80 0.78 4.44
C ARG A 245 -14.72 -0.24 4.73
N ALA A 246 -13.45 0.18 4.69
CA ALA A 246 -12.34 -0.72 4.99
C ALA A 246 -12.33 -1.15 6.47
N LEU A 247 -12.53 -0.21 7.40
CA LEU A 247 -12.58 -0.48 8.84
C LEU A 247 -13.76 -1.38 9.24
N ASP A 248 -14.96 -1.09 8.73
CA ASP A 248 -16.18 -1.89 8.94
C ASP A 248 -16.02 -3.31 8.37
N SER A 249 -15.27 -3.45 7.28
CA SER A 249 -14.99 -4.75 6.65
C SER A 249 -13.80 -5.49 7.27
N MET A 250 -13.17 -4.94 8.31
CA MET A 250 -11.93 -5.45 8.91
C MET A 250 -10.80 -5.68 7.88
N ALA A 251 -10.77 -4.87 6.83
CA ALA A 251 -9.68 -4.82 5.87
C ALA A 251 -8.61 -3.82 6.33
N LEU A 252 -7.40 -3.94 5.80
CA LEU A 252 -6.36 -2.92 6.04
C LEU A 252 -6.80 -1.60 5.42
N ALA A 253 -7.21 -0.65 6.25
CA ALA A 253 -7.72 0.63 5.80
C ALA A 253 -6.59 1.51 5.22
N SER A 254 -6.73 1.89 3.96
CA SER A 254 -5.79 2.78 3.28
C SER A 254 -6.52 3.74 2.35
N LEU A 255 -6.13 5.01 2.40
CA LEU A 255 -6.39 5.94 1.30
C LEU A 255 -5.35 5.67 0.21
N PHE A 256 -5.79 5.35 -0.98
CA PHE A 256 -4.95 5.19 -2.17
C PHE A 256 -5.12 6.40 -3.09
N THR A 257 -4.01 7.01 -3.52
CA THR A 257 -3.99 8.13 -4.47
C THR A 257 -2.63 8.22 -5.18
N HIS A 258 -2.49 9.13 -6.15
CA HIS A 258 -1.19 9.50 -6.74
C HIS A 258 -0.77 10.95 -6.37
N GLU A 259 0.53 11.21 -6.25
CA GLU A 259 1.03 12.58 -6.07
C GLU A 259 0.84 13.40 -7.35
N THR A 260 1.34 12.90 -8.48
CA THR A 260 1.43 13.65 -9.75
C THR A 260 0.12 13.83 -10.50
N ASP A 261 -0.96 13.21 -10.03
CA ASP A 261 -2.28 13.33 -10.68
C ASP A 261 -3.26 14.13 -9.81
N PHE A 262 -3.08 14.07 -8.49
CA PHE A 262 -4.01 14.65 -7.51
C PHE A 262 -3.33 15.61 -6.54
N ILE A 263 -2.49 15.10 -5.63
CA ILE A 263 -1.99 15.88 -4.49
C ILE A 263 -1.27 17.16 -4.93
N TYR A 264 -0.46 17.10 -5.97
CA TYR A 264 0.31 18.25 -6.47
C TYR A 264 -0.55 19.43 -6.97
N ARG A 265 -1.87 19.24 -7.18
CA ARG A 265 -2.85 20.27 -7.54
C ARG A 265 -3.58 20.87 -6.33
N ILE A 266 -3.29 20.40 -5.12
CA ILE A 266 -4.00 20.80 -3.90
C ILE A 266 -3.13 21.79 -3.10
N PRO A 267 -3.61 23.03 -2.86
CA PRO A 267 -2.89 23.99 -2.04
C PRO A 267 -2.57 23.42 -0.63
N PRO A 268 -1.41 23.73 -0.03
CA PRO A 268 -0.98 23.14 1.24
C PRO A 268 -1.99 23.29 2.39
N ALA A 269 -2.62 24.46 2.50
CA ALA A 269 -3.65 24.71 3.50
C ALA A 269 -4.89 23.83 3.31
N ALA A 270 -5.31 23.61 2.05
CA ALA A 270 -6.43 22.73 1.74
C ALA A 270 -6.09 21.27 2.06
N TRP A 271 -4.87 20.83 1.69
CA TRP A 271 -4.38 19.49 2.03
C TRP A 271 -4.36 19.22 3.53
N ASP A 272 -3.82 20.14 4.33
CA ASP A 272 -3.79 19.99 5.80
C ASP A 272 -5.20 19.94 6.39
N MET A 273 -6.12 20.79 5.89
CA MET A 273 -7.53 20.75 6.27
C MET A 273 -8.21 19.42 5.91
N ILE A 274 -7.89 18.84 4.75
CA ILE A 274 -8.39 17.54 4.31
C ILE A 274 -7.90 16.46 5.27
N MET A 275 -6.59 16.35 5.49
CA MET A 275 -6.01 15.29 6.33
C MET A 275 -6.53 15.35 7.77
N ARG A 276 -6.62 16.56 8.34
CA ARG A 276 -7.19 16.78 9.69
C ARG A 276 -8.64 16.30 9.77
N GLN A 277 -9.47 16.65 8.81
CA GLN A 277 -10.89 16.32 8.83
C GLN A 277 -11.16 14.85 8.52
N VAL A 278 -10.36 14.22 7.66
CA VAL A 278 -10.45 12.77 7.43
C VAL A 278 -10.10 12.01 8.71
N ALA A 279 -8.98 12.35 9.38
CA ALA A 279 -8.62 11.75 10.68
C ALA A 279 -9.73 11.94 11.72
N GLY A 280 -10.30 13.14 11.81
CA GLY A 280 -11.46 13.42 12.68
C GLY A 280 -12.68 12.57 12.35
N GLY A 281 -12.99 12.37 11.06
CA GLY A 281 -14.14 11.63 10.57
C GLY A 281 -14.11 10.11 10.85
N ILE A 282 -12.92 9.55 11.12
CA ILE A 282 -12.73 8.14 11.50
C ILE A 282 -12.33 7.94 12.96
N SER A 283 -12.22 9.02 13.75
CA SER A 283 -11.76 8.95 15.14
C SER A 283 -12.57 8.01 16.04
N GLY A 284 -13.87 7.85 15.76
CA GLY A 284 -14.76 6.92 16.49
C GLY A 284 -14.35 5.45 16.40
N TYR A 285 -13.59 5.06 15.36
CA TYR A 285 -13.03 3.72 15.21
C TYR A 285 -11.78 3.50 16.06
N LYS A 286 -11.22 4.56 16.67
CA LYS A 286 -9.93 4.54 17.38
C LYS A 286 -8.84 3.86 16.55
N PRO A 287 -8.60 4.34 15.30
CA PRO A 287 -7.67 3.68 14.39
C PRO A 287 -6.25 3.62 14.97
N ILE A 288 -5.60 2.47 14.78
CA ILE A 288 -4.16 2.33 15.04
C ILE A 288 -3.44 2.70 13.75
N TYR A 289 -2.75 3.83 13.76
CA TYR A 289 -2.00 4.28 12.59
C TYR A 289 -0.63 3.60 12.54
N VAL A 290 -0.40 2.85 11.48
CA VAL A 290 0.82 2.08 11.22
C VAL A 290 1.31 2.32 9.80
N THR A 291 2.59 2.05 9.56
CA THR A 291 3.13 2.01 8.19
C THR A 291 2.46 0.89 7.38
N ALA A 292 2.51 0.97 6.04
CA ALA A 292 1.96 -0.11 5.21
C ALA A 292 2.66 -1.45 5.47
N ASP A 293 3.98 -1.44 5.67
CA ASP A 293 4.78 -2.60 6.02
C ASP A 293 4.27 -3.32 7.28
N GLU A 294 4.05 -2.57 8.36
CA GLU A 294 3.50 -3.09 9.62
C GLU A 294 2.05 -3.56 9.44
N GLY A 295 1.23 -2.79 8.74
CA GLY A 295 -0.17 -3.13 8.47
C GLY A 295 -0.30 -4.43 7.67
N VAL A 296 0.49 -4.60 6.61
CA VAL A 296 0.49 -5.82 5.80
C VAL A 296 1.06 -7.01 6.58
N ARG A 297 2.09 -6.80 7.40
CA ARG A 297 2.61 -7.84 8.31
C ARG A 297 1.55 -8.30 9.31
N TYR A 298 0.79 -7.37 9.88
CA TYR A 298 -0.35 -7.68 10.75
C TYR A 298 -1.44 -8.48 10.01
N VAL A 299 -1.81 -8.08 8.79
CA VAL A 299 -2.77 -8.83 7.97
C VAL A 299 -2.26 -10.23 7.64
N ARG A 300 -0.98 -10.39 7.31
CA ARG A 300 -0.36 -11.72 7.14
C ARG A 300 -0.52 -12.56 8.40
N ALA A 301 -0.16 -12.02 9.57
CA ALA A 301 -0.22 -12.71 10.84
C ALA A 301 -1.66 -13.20 11.16
N THR A 302 -2.68 -12.40 10.87
CA THR A 302 -4.10 -12.81 11.02
C THR A 302 -4.55 -13.85 10.00
N ARG A 303 -3.87 -13.97 8.84
CA ARG A 303 -4.14 -15.00 7.82
C ARG A 303 -3.41 -16.31 8.07
N SER A 304 -2.24 -16.28 8.71
CA SER A 304 -1.46 -17.45 9.09
C SER A 304 -1.82 -18.00 10.47
N SER A 305 -2.75 -17.36 11.18
CA SER A 305 -3.31 -17.81 12.45
C SER A 305 -4.82 -18.02 12.35
N ARG A 306 -5.38 -18.82 13.25
CA ARG A 306 -6.84 -19.02 13.38
C ARG A 306 -7.24 -19.34 14.81
N LEU A 307 -8.42 -18.86 15.22
CA LEU A 307 -9.09 -19.31 16.44
C LEU A 307 -9.59 -20.75 16.23
N VAL A 308 -9.23 -21.66 17.14
CA VAL A 308 -9.63 -23.08 17.08
C VAL A 308 -10.56 -23.50 18.22
N SER A 309 -10.56 -22.76 19.33
CA SER A 309 -11.46 -23.03 20.46
C SER A 309 -11.70 -21.76 21.26
N SER A 310 -12.92 -21.64 21.81
CA SER A 310 -13.31 -20.62 22.79
C SER A 310 -14.07 -21.31 23.92
N ARG A 311 -13.60 -21.19 25.16
CA ARG A 311 -14.23 -21.84 26.32
C ARG A 311 -14.33 -20.85 27.48
N VAL A 312 -15.48 -20.80 28.14
CA VAL A 312 -15.61 -20.07 29.40
C VAL A 312 -14.92 -20.89 30.48
N SER A 313 -14.09 -20.25 31.29
CA SER A 313 -13.38 -20.88 32.40
C SER A 313 -14.37 -21.45 33.42
N ALA A 314 -13.96 -22.49 34.16
CA ALA A 314 -14.83 -23.16 35.13
C ALA A 314 -15.32 -22.22 36.25
N SER A 315 -14.60 -21.13 36.52
CA SER A 315 -14.96 -20.09 37.49
C SER A 315 -15.93 -19.03 36.94
N GLY A 316 -16.22 -19.03 35.63
CA GLY A 316 -17.26 -18.21 35.01
C GLY A 316 -16.90 -16.74 34.76
N GLY A 317 -15.62 -16.35 34.84
CA GLY A 317 -15.17 -14.95 34.69
C GLY A 317 -14.16 -14.70 33.57
N GLU A 318 -13.72 -15.75 32.87
CA GLU A 318 -12.74 -15.63 31.79
C GLU A 318 -13.17 -16.46 30.58
N LEU A 319 -12.85 -15.96 29.39
CA LEU A 319 -12.94 -16.67 28.13
C LEU A 319 -11.53 -17.08 27.70
N GLU A 320 -11.27 -18.37 27.65
CA GLU A 320 -10.04 -18.94 27.11
C GLU A 320 -10.18 -19.09 25.59
N LEU A 321 -9.38 -18.32 24.85
CA LEU A 321 -9.31 -18.39 23.40
C LEU A 321 -8.04 -19.13 23.00
N THR A 322 -8.18 -20.24 22.27
CA THR A 322 -7.04 -21.00 21.74
C THR A 322 -6.89 -20.75 20.26
N PHE A 323 -5.68 -20.34 19.86
CA PHE A 323 -5.29 -20.10 18.48
C PHE A 323 -4.29 -21.16 18.02
N SER A 324 -4.28 -21.44 16.72
CA SER A 324 -3.28 -22.29 16.05
C SER A 324 -2.70 -21.59 14.82
N GLY A 325 -1.51 -22.01 14.40
CA GLY A 325 -0.82 -21.49 13.21
C GLY A 325 0.43 -20.70 13.58
N ARG A 326 0.62 -19.54 12.94
CA ARG A 326 1.74 -18.64 13.20
C ARG A 326 1.31 -17.19 13.11
N ALA A 327 1.73 -16.38 14.08
CA ALA A 327 1.67 -14.93 14.05
C ALA A 327 3.01 -14.39 14.53
N ASP A 328 3.74 -13.70 13.66
CA ASP A 328 5.08 -13.16 13.95
C ASP A 328 5.04 -11.76 14.57
N VAL A 329 3.84 -11.18 14.69
CA VAL A 329 3.55 -9.96 15.44
C VAL A 329 2.33 -10.20 16.32
N PRO A 330 2.15 -9.45 17.43
CA PRO A 330 0.90 -9.46 18.17
C PRO A 330 -0.28 -9.13 17.25
N THR A 331 -1.37 -9.88 17.43
CA THR A 331 -2.63 -9.68 16.72
C THR A 331 -3.74 -9.38 17.72
N HIS A 332 -4.95 -9.13 17.23
CA HIS A 332 -6.10 -8.92 18.08
C HIS A 332 -7.29 -9.75 17.61
N CYS A 333 -8.18 -10.07 18.56
CA CYS A 333 -9.49 -10.63 18.28
C CYS A 333 -10.57 -9.80 19.00
N TYR A 334 -11.72 -9.68 18.35
CA TYR A 334 -12.89 -9.06 18.98
C TYR A 334 -13.65 -10.10 19.80
N VAL A 335 -13.91 -9.77 21.06
CA VAL A 335 -14.81 -10.50 21.95
C VAL A 335 -16.03 -9.61 22.18
N PHE A 336 -17.21 -10.09 21.80
CA PHE A 336 -18.45 -9.37 22.01
C PHE A 336 -19.22 -10.00 23.17
N THR A 337 -19.52 -9.22 24.20
CA THR A 337 -20.30 -9.65 25.37
C THR A 337 -21.59 -8.83 25.46
N GLN A 338 -22.60 -9.41 26.11
CA GLN A 338 -23.86 -8.70 26.38
C GLN A 338 -23.70 -7.83 27.63
N ALA A 339 -24.12 -6.57 27.53
CA ALA A 339 -24.30 -5.62 28.62
C ALA A 339 -25.78 -5.24 28.75
N ASP A 340 -26.15 -4.55 29.83
CA ASP A 340 -27.54 -4.18 30.13
C ASP A 340 -28.21 -3.37 28.99
N GLU A 341 -27.44 -2.58 28.24
CA GLU A 341 -27.92 -1.73 27.15
C GLU A 341 -27.44 -2.18 25.75
N GLY A 342 -26.98 -3.43 25.58
CA GLY A 342 -26.66 -3.97 24.25
C GLY A 342 -25.44 -4.88 24.19
N MET A 343 -24.75 -4.90 23.06
CA MET A 343 -23.49 -5.64 22.89
C MET A 343 -22.31 -4.69 23.09
N VAL A 344 -21.36 -5.07 23.94
CA VAL A 344 -20.07 -4.39 24.07
C VAL A 344 -18.97 -5.24 23.45
N GLY A 345 -18.02 -4.58 22.78
CA GLY A 345 -16.88 -5.24 22.14
C GLY A 345 -15.59 -4.92 22.87
N LEU A 346 -14.84 -5.95 23.23
CA LEU A 346 -13.46 -5.87 23.72
C LEU A 346 -12.50 -6.33 22.62
N LEU A 347 -11.42 -5.58 22.42
CA LEU A 347 -10.33 -5.99 21.56
C LEU A 347 -9.27 -6.68 22.42
N ALA A 348 -9.21 -8.01 22.38
CA ALA A 348 -8.25 -8.79 23.14
C ALA A 348 -6.96 -9.00 22.32
N GLU A 349 -5.81 -8.71 22.95
CA GLU A 349 -4.50 -8.94 22.34
C GLU A 349 -4.17 -10.44 22.33
N VAL A 350 -3.61 -10.91 21.22
CA VAL A 350 -3.06 -12.26 21.06
C VAL A 350 -1.57 -12.08 20.80
N PRO A 351 -0.67 -12.59 21.66
CA PRO A 351 0.76 -12.41 21.48
C PRO A 351 1.24 -13.11 20.22
N ALA A 352 2.44 -12.76 19.73
CA ALA A 352 3.09 -13.51 18.68
C ALA A 352 3.31 -14.98 19.12
N PHE A 353 3.11 -15.93 18.20
CA PHE A 353 3.18 -17.36 18.50
C PHE A 353 3.50 -18.21 17.25
N GLU A 354 3.97 -19.42 17.50
CA GLU A 354 4.10 -20.51 16.52
C GLU A 354 3.55 -21.80 17.14
N GLY A 355 2.73 -22.53 16.40
CA GLY A 355 2.02 -23.70 16.93
C GLY A 355 0.68 -23.29 17.55
N GLU A 356 0.52 -23.49 18.86
CA GLU A 356 -0.71 -23.19 19.58
C GLU A 356 -0.46 -22.21 20.74
N VAL A 357 -1.43 -21.32 21.00
CA VAL A 357 -1.42 -20.41 22.15
C VAL A 357 -2.82 -20.28 22.73
N THR A 358 -2.92 -20.23 24.05
CA THR A 358 -4.18 -19.94 24.76
C THR A 358 -4.07 -18.59 25.46
N VAL A 359 -5.06 -17.73 25.23
CA VAL A 359 -5.13 -16.39 25.79
C VAL A 359 -6.39 -16.28 26.66
N PRO A 360 -6.25 -15.93 27.96
CA PRO A 360 -7.38 -15.63 28.81
C PRO A 360 -7.89 -14.20 28.53
N VAL A 361 -9.20 -14.04 28.42
CA VAL A 361 -9.87 -12.74 28.27
C VAL A 361 -10.88 -12.57 29.39
N ALA A 362 -10.73 -11.53 30.21
CA ALA A 362 -11.71 -11.21 31.25
C ALA A 362 -13.07 -10.81 30.60
N LEU A 363 -14.16 -11.37 31.13
CA LEU A 363 -15.53 -11.15 30.64
C LEU A 363 -16.26 -10.01 31.36
#